data_AF-A0A496VFW0-F1
#
_entry.id   AF-A0A496VFW0-F1
#
_cell.length_a   1.000
_cell.length_b   1.000
_cell.length_c   1.000
_cell.angle_alpha   90.00
_cell.angle_beta   90.00
_cell.angle_gamma   90.00
#
_symmetry.space_group_name_H-M   'P 1'
#
loop_
_entity.id
_entity.type
_entity.pdbx_description
1 polymer ?
#
loop_
_entity_poly.entity_id
_entity_poly.type
_entity_poly.pdbx_seq_one_letter_code
_entity_poly.pdbx_strand_id
1 'polypeptide(L)'
;MMIKILICGEGEHDMGKKEYCPRKNDYKIDEGWIQKFIRKIKPHLNIKFETRRRKELISFCHGKKRLALKGHSEKAFYAMMLAKREGYDAVVFMVDADTKDLKQWQQKCMEIFSGFAKVKNAPLGITCVPKSASESWLLSDNQAWAKLGLKDLKALPTEPEMIWGKRRNQRIIGDRPHLF
;
A
#
# COMPACT_ATOMS: atom_id res chain seq x y z
N MET A 1 -1.02 22.44 11.37
CA MET A 1 0.18 21.95 10.65
C MET A 1 -0.26 20.90 9.64
N MET A 2 0.22 20.97 8.40
CA MET A 2 -0.13 20.00 7.36
C MET A 2 0.93 18.90 7.30
N ILE A 3 0.50 17.64 7.42
CA ILE A 3 1.38 16.47 7.36
C ILE A 3 1.42 15.97 5.90
N LYS A 4 2.63 15.74 5.38
CA LYS A 4 2.87 15.19 4.03
C LYS A 4 3.27 13.73 4.13
N ILE A 5 2.45 12.85 3.57
CA ILE A 5 2.70 11.40 3.56
C ILE A 5 2.89 10.92 2.14
N LEU A 6 4.02 10.27 1.88
CA LEU A 6 4.27 9.53 0.63
C LEU A 6 3.72 8.11 0.77
N ILE A 7 2.85 7.68 -0.14
CA ILE A 7 2.35 6.31 -0.24
C ILE A 7 2.96 5.65 -1.47
N CYS A 8 3.65 4.53 -1.27
CA CYS A 8 4.21 3.70 -2.32
C CYS A 8 3.49 2.36 -2.37
N GLY A 9 2.68 2.12 -3.40
CA GLY A 9 1.87 0.90 -3.56
C GLY A 9 2.04 0.22 -4.91
N GLU A 10 1.25 -0.83 -5.16
CA GLU A 10 1.29 -1.59 -6.42
C GLU A 10 0.32 -1.03 -7.45
N GLY A 11 -0.91 -0.73 -7.02
CA GLY A 11 -2.01 -0.29 -7.88
C GLY A 11 -2.82 0.86 -7.31
N GLU A 12 -3.71 1.40 -8.15
CA GLU A 12 -4.60 2.51 -7.79
C GLU A 12 -5.59 2.16 -6.68
N HIS A 13 -5.87 0.86 -6.48
CA HIS A 13 -6.70 0.39 -5.38
C HIS A 13 -6.08 0.76 -4.01
N ASP A 14 -4.76 0.62 -3.89
CA ASP A 14 -4.04 0.75 -2.63
C ASP A 14 -3.83 2.23 -2.28
N MET A 15 -3.28 2.95 -3.25
CA MET A 15 -2.78 4.32 -3.08
C MET A 15 -3.70 5.37 -3.69
N GLY A 16 -4.74 4.98 -4.43
CA GLY A 16 -5.60 5.90 -5.16
C GLY A 16 -5.06 6.28 -6.54
N LYS A 17 -5.82 7.12 -7.23
CA LYS A 17 -5.43 7.72 -8.52
C LYS A 17 -5.71 9.21 -8.53
N LYS A 18 -4.92 9.92 -9.33
CA LYS A 18 -5.08 11.35 -9.59
C LYS A 18 -5.26 11.54 -11.09
N GLU A 19 -6.45 11.92 -11.51
CA GLU A 19 -6.81 12.11 -12.92
C GLU A 19 -7.11 13.58 -13.17
N TYR A 20 -6.48 14.15 -14.21
CA TYR A 20 -6.81 15.50 -14.62
C TYR A 20 -8.22 15.53 -15.22
N CYS A 21 -9.06 16.43 -14.75
CA CYS A 21 -10.41 16.65 -15.25
C CYS A 21 -10.44 17.97 -16.04
N PRO A 22 -10.36 17.93 -17.39
CA PRO A 22 -10.28 19.14 -18.21
C PRO A 22 -11.45 20.10 -17.99
N ARG A 23 -12.66 19.55 -17.76
CA ARG A 23 -13.88 20.34 -17.54
C ARG A 23 -13.82 21.20 -16.27
N LYS A 24 -13.06 20.78 -15.25
CA LYS A 24 -12.90 21.50 -13.98
C LYS A 24 -11.58 22.25 -13.91
N ASN A 25 -10.71 22.11 -14.92
CA ASN A 25 -9.32 22.58 -14.91
C ASN A 25 -8.58 22.19 -13.62
N ASP A 26 -8.89 20.99 -13.10
CA ASP A 26 -8.41 20.52 -11.80
C ASP A 26 -8.27 18.99 -11.81
N TYR A 27 -7.56 18.45 -10.83
CA TYR A 27 -7.36 17.02 -10.67
C TYR A 27 -8.44 16.42 -9.76
N LYS A 28 -9.12 15.39 -10.27
CA LYS A 28 -9.93 14.50 -9.46
C LYS A 28 -9.01 13.52 -8.73
N ILE A 29 -9.13 13.47 -7.41
CA ILE A 29 -8.43 12.52 -6.56
C ILE A 29 -9.42 11.44 -6.14
N ASP A 30 -9.19 10.22 -6.59
CA ASP A 30 -9.93 9.05 -6.12
C ASP A 30 -9.04 8.31 -5.11
N GLU A 31 -9.43 8.33 -3.84
CA GLU A 31 -8.61 7.77 -2.76
C GLU A 31 -8.61 6.24 -2.75
N GLY A 32 -7.42 5.67 -2.56
CA GLY A 32 -7.21 4.24 -2.28
C GLY A 32 -7.53 3.90 -0.82
N TRP A 33 -7.51 2.61 -0.50
CA TRP A 33 -7.91 2.14 0.83
C TRP A 33 -6.96 2.63 1.93
N ILE A 34 -5.66 2.78 1.65
CA ILE A 34 -4.66 3.26 2.63
C ILE A 34 -5.02 4.67 3.09
N GLN A 35 -5.35 5.56 2.16
CA GLN A 35 -5.71 6.96 2.45
C GLN A 35 -6.98 7.02 3.30
N LYS A 36 -8.01 6.30 2.89
CA LYS A 36 -9.29 6.19 3.62
C LYS A 36 -9.07 5.66 5.03
N PHE A 37 -8.27 4.62 5.18
CA PHE A 37 -7.96 4.02 6.48
C PHE A 37 -7.27 5.03 7.40
N ILE A 38 -6.23 5.72 6.92
CA ILE A 38 -5.50 6.74 7.70
C ILE A 38 -6.43 7.87 8.14
N ARG A 39 -7.30 8.36 7.26
CA ARG A 39 -8.28 9.40 7.62
C ARG A 39 -9.28 8.92 8.66
N LYS A 40 -9.73 7.65 8.58
CA LYS A 40 -10.66 7.07 9.54
C LYS A 40 -10.05 6.95 10.94
N ILE A 41 -8.78 6.56 11.05
CA ILE A 41 -8.09 6.44 12.36
C ILE A 41 -7.63 7.79 12.92
N LYS A 42 -7.45 8.81 12.07
CA LYS A 42 -6.98 10.15 12.46
C LYS A 42 -7.76 11.25 11.72
N PRO A 43 -9.07 11.40 12.00
CA PRO A 43 -9.94 12.31 11.24
C PRO A 43 -9.59 13.79 11.39
N HIS A 44 -8.90 14.16 12.47
CA HIS A 44 -8.54 15.55 12.78
C HIS A 44 -7.21 15.99 12.18
N LEU A 45 -6.43 15.08 11.58
CA LEU A 45 -5.14 15.44 10.98
C LEU A 45 -5.35 16.01 9.58
N ASN A 46 -4.77 17.18 9.32
CA ASN A 46 -4.68 17.74 7.98
C ASN A 46 -3.54 17.05 7.22
N ILE A 47 -3.88 16.04 6.42
CA ILE A 47 -2.92 15.18 5.70
C ILE A 47 -3.01 15.43 4.20
N LYS A 48 -1.86 15.70 3.60
CA LYS A 48 -1.62 15.68 2.15
C LYS A 48 -0.95 14.37 1.76
N PHE A 49 -1.62 13.57 0.94
CA PHE A 49 -1.06 12.35 0.38
C PHE A 49 -0.42 12.63 -0.99
N GLU A 50 0.76 12.07 -1.21
CA GLU A 50 1.32 11.88 -2.55
C GLU A 50 1.56 10.39 -2.78
N THR A 51 1.40 9.94 -4.02
CA THR A 51 1.34 8.52 -4.36
C THR A 51 2.36 8.22 -5.45
N ARG A 52 3.13 7.14 -5.29
CA ARG A 52 4.09 6.68 -6.31
C ARG A 52 3.94 5.17 -6.51
N ARG A 53 3.94 4.71 -7.75
CA ARG A 53 3.95 3.26 -7.99
C ARG A 53 5.31 2.72 -7.58
N ARG A 54 5.34 1.56 -6.93
CA ARG A 54 6.59 0.86 -6.59
C ARG A 54 7.51 0.62 -7.78
N LYS A 55 6.96 0.46 -8.99
CA LYS A 55 7.73 0.29 -10.23
C LYS A 55 8.46 1.56 -10.67
N GLU A 56 8.01 2.73 -10.21
CA GLU A 56 8.62 4.04 -10.49
C GLU A 56 9.77 4.36 -9.52
N LEU A 57 9.90 3.58 -8.44
CA LEU A 57 11.02 3.66 -7.50
C LEU A 57 12.24 2.97 -8.11
N ILE A 58 12.82 3.62 -9.12
CA ILE A 58 14.05 3.20 -9.80
C ILE A 58 15.27 3.83 -9.16
N SER A 59 16.42 3.19 -9.36
CA SER A 59 17.69 3.67 -8.83
C SER A 59 18.09 5.01 -9.44
N PHE A 60 18.19 6.06 -8.63
CA PHE A 60 18.76 7.35 -9.04
C PHE A 60 20.28 7.29 -9.32
N CYS A 61 20.94 6.15 -9.09
CA CYS A 61 22.39 6.02 -9.15
C CYS A 61 22.84 5.15 -10.33
N HIS A 62 22.99 5.76 -11.51
CA HIS A 62 23.62 5.12 -12.67
C HIS A 62 25.16 4.90 -12.54
N GLY A 63 25.77 5.05 -11.35
CA GLY A 63 27.24 5.00 -11.27
C GLY A 63 27.90 4.84 -9.89
N LYS A 64 27.17 4.54 -8.81
CA LYS A 64 27.78 4.20 -7.51
C LYS A 64 27.34 2.81 -7.08
N LYS A 65 28.29 2.04 -6.50
CA LYS A 65 28.11 0.68 -5.93
C LYS A 65 26.66 0.50 -5.50
N ARG A 66 25.90 -0.27 -6.29
CA ARG A 66 24.55 -0.68 -5.93
C ARG A 66 24.66 -1.26 -4.52
N LEU A 67 24.03 -0.63 -3.52
CA LEU A 67 23.92 -1.25 -2.21
C LEU A 67 23.38 -2.66 -2.47
N ALA A 68 23.97 -3.68 -1.87
CA ALA A 68 23.56 -5.08 -2.05
C ALA A 68 22.21 -5.35 -1.36
N LEU A 69 21.22 -4.50 -1.64
CA LEU A 69 19.84 -4.63 -1.18
C LEU A 69 19.15 -5.61 -2.12
N LYS A 70 18.39 -6.53 -1.53
CA LYS A 70 17.62 -7.55 -2.24
C LYS A 70 16.15 -7.44 -1.82
N GLY A 71 15.27 -8.05 -2.62
CA GLY A 71 13.84 -8.12 -2.33
C GLY A 71 13.21 -6.73 -2.20
N HIS A 72 12.41 -6.53 -1.16
CA HIS A 72 11.71 -5.25 -0.95
C HIS A 72 12.60 -4.14 -0.36
N SER A 73 13.80 -4.49 0.13
CA SER A 73 14.71 -3.54 0.77
C SER A 73 15.19 -2.43 -0.16
N GLU A 74 15.50 -2.77 -1.43
CA GLU A 74 16.00 -1.79 -2.42
C GLU A 74 14.96 -0.68 -2.69
N LYS A 75 13.72 -1.08 -2.95
CA LYS A 75 12.63 -0.12 -3.24
C LYS A 75 12.21 0.67 -2.01
N ALA A 76 12.18 0.03 -0.83
CA ALA A 76 11.88 0.72 0.43
C ALA A 76 12.95 1.80 0.73
N PHE A 77 14.23 1.49 0.48
CA PHE A 77 15.31 2.47 0.57
C PHE A 77 15.07 3.67 -0.37
N TYR A 78 14.71 3.43 -1.64
CA TYR A 78 14.46 4.51 -2.59
C TYR A 78 13.23 5.36 -2.23
N ALA A 79 12.15 4.74 -1.76
CA ALA A 79 11.00 5.46 -1.24
C ALA A 79 11.40 6.41 -0.09
N MET A 80 12.22 5.91 0.84
CA MET A 80 12.69 6.69 1.97
C MET A 80 13.66 7.82 1.57
N MET A 81 14.54 7.57 0.61
CA MET A 81 15.43 8.60 0.04
C MET A 81 14.65 9.71 -0.66
N LEU A 82 13.65 9.34 -1.47
CA LEU A 82 12.75 10.29 -2.12
C LEU A 82 12.02 11.13 -1.09
N ALA A 83 11.46 10.47 -0.07
CA ALA A 83 10.71 11.13 0.98
C ALA A 83 11.55 12.14 1.75
N LYS A 84 12.79 11.77 2.09
CA LYS A 84 13.74 12.67 2.73
C LYS A 84 14.08 13.87 1.83
N ARG A 85 14.35 13.64 0.55
CA ARG A 85 14.74 14.69 -0.41
C ARG A 85 13.63 15.73 -0.60
N GLU A 86 12.38 15.28 -0.64
CA GLU A 86 11.22 16.13 -0.94
C GLU A 86 10.49 16.65 0.31
N GLY A 87 11.03 16.35 1.50
CA GLY A 87 10.52 16.86 2.77
C GLY A 87 9.14 16.33 3.13
N TYR A 88 8.95 15.02 3.04
CA TYR A 88 7.77 14.35 3.60
C TYR A 88 8.00 14.03 5.08
N ASP A 89 6.91 13.93 5.84
CA ASP A 89 6.93 13.59 7.26
C ASP A 89 6.92 12.07 7.50
N ALA A 90 6.29 11.33 6.58
CA ALA A 90 6.21 9.87 6.64
C ALA A 90 6.14 9.22 5.26
N VAL A 91 6.52 7.93 5.22
CA VAL A 91 6.40 7.03 4.06
C VAL A 91 5.59 5.82 4.45
N VAL A 92 4.53 5.52 3.70
CA VAL A 92 3.87 4.21 3.74
C VAL A 92 4.36 3.41 2.55
N PHE A 93 5.01 2.28 2.81
CA PHE A 93 5.45 1.37 1.77
C PHE A 93 4.61 0.10 1.80
N MET A 94 3.75 -0.05 0.81
CA MET A 94 2.77 -1.12 0.70
C MET A 94 3.23 -2.21 -0.26
N VAL A 95 3.10 -3.46 0.18
CA VAL A 95 3.30 -4.67 -0.64
C VAL A 95 2.32 -5.74 -0.20
N ASP A 96 1.69 -6.44 -1.12
CA ASP A 96 0.85 -7.58 -0.75
C ASP A 96 1.68 -8.68 -0.09
N ALA A 97 1.09 -9.30 0.95
CA ALA A 97 1.71 -10.44 1.61
C ALA A 97 1.87 -11.63 0.65
N ASP A 98 0.90 -11.88 -0.22
CA ASP A 98 0.82 -13.03 -1.14
C ASP A 98 1.19 -14.37 -0.50
N THR A 99 1.00 -14.51 0.81
CA THR A 99 1.37 -15.71 1.56
C THR A 99 0.51 -15.90 2.79
N LYS A 100 0.22 -17.17 3.12
CA LYS A 100 -0.35 -17.58 4.41
C LYS A 100 0.73 -17.80 5.47
N ASP A 101 1.98 -17.95 5.03
CA ASP A 101 3.10 -18.28 5.90
C ASP A 101 3.54 -17.03 6.68
N LEU A 102 3.40 -17.09 8.00
CA LEU A 102 3.80 -16.00 8.89
C LEU A 102 5.28 -15.66 8.75
N LYS A 103 6.16 -16.64 8.52
CA LYS A 103 7.60 -16.40 8.36
C LYS A 103 7.88 -15.62 7.08
N GLN A 104 7.22 -15.95 5.99
CA GLN A 104 7.36 -15.22 4.73
C GLN A 104 6.83 -13.79 4.83
N TRP A 105 5.70 -13.60 5.52
CA TRP A 105 5.16 -12.26 5.80
C TRP A 105 6.13 -11.43 6.66
N GLN A 106 6.66 -12.01 7.75
CA GLN A 106 7.67 -11.36 8.60
C GLN A 106 8.93 -11.01 7.81
N GLN A 107 9.38 -11.89 6.93
CA GLN A 107 10.53 -11.65 6.06
C GLN A 107 10.31 -10.43 5.16
N LYS A 108 9.13 -10.30 4.52
CA LYS A 108 8.78 -9.11 3.73
C LYS A 108 8.81 -7.83 4.57
N CYS A 109 8.24 -7.88 5.77
CA CYS A 109 8.28 -6.74 6.70
C CYS A 109 9.71 -6.33 7.08
N MET A 110 10.56 -7.32 7.38
CA MET A 110 11.97 -7.12 7.73
C MET A 110 12.79 -6.55 6.57
N GLU A 111 12.54 -6.98 5.34
CA GLU A 111 13.19 -6.42 4.16
C GLU A 111 12.89 -4.93 3.99
N ILE A 112 11.62 -4.54 4.14
CA ILE A 112 11.18 -3.15 4.05
C ILE A 112 11.84 -2.31 5.16
N PHE A 113 11.78 -2.81 6.40
CA PHE A 113 12.40 -2.16 7.55
C PHE A 113 13.91 -1.97 7.36
N SER A 114 14.60 -3.01 6.88
CA SER A 114 16.03 -2.95 6.55
C SER A 114 16.33 -1.88 5.50
N GLY A 115 15.48 -1.73 4.49
CA GLY A 115 15.60 -0.68 3.47
C GLY A 115 15.47 0.73 4.05
N PHE A 116 14.45 0.95 4.89
CA PHE A 116 14.26 2.23 5.60
C PHE A 116 15.46 2.57 6.48
N ALA A 117 15.97 1.60 7.25
CA ALA A 117 17.07 1.79 8.18
C ALA A 117 18.40 2.21 7.52
N LYS A 118 18.55 2.06 6.19
CA LYS A 118 19.73 2.54 5.47
C LYS A 118 19.75 4.05 5.25
N VAL A 119 18.62 4.75 5.44
CA VAL A 119 18.55 6.20 5.29
C VAL A 119 18.68 6.87 6.66
N LYS A 120 19.81 7.54 6.91
CA LYS A 120 20.03 8.31 8.14
C LYS A 120 19.16 9.56 8.16
N ASN A 121 18.66 9.97 9.33
CA ASN A 121 17.81 11.16 9.52
C ASN A 121 16.65 11.17 8.52
N ALA A 122 15.96 10.03 8.43
CA ALA A 122 14.85 9.81 7.53
C ALA A 122 13.51 10.18 8.18
N PRO A 123 12.47 10.45 7.38
CA PRO A 123 11.12 10.54 7.90
C PRO A 123 10.62 9.19 8.45
N LEU A 124 9.44 9.21 9.07
CA LEU A 124 8.84 8.00 9.65
C LEU A 124 8.53 6.97 8.56
N GLY A 125 9.06 5.75 8.68
CA GLY A 125 8.77 4.63 7.78
C GLY A 125 7.68 3.72 8.33
N ILE A 126 6.60 3.55 7.56
CA ILE A 126 5.47 2.68 7.87
C ILE A 126 5.47 1.53 6.87
N THR A 127 5.76 0.33 7.37
CA THR A 127 5.66 -0.92 6.62
C THR A 127 4.21 -1.36 6.56
N CYS A 128 3.65 -1.47 5.36
CA CYS A 128 2.27 -1.90 5.15
C CYS A 128 2.28 -3.20 4.33
N VAL A 129 2.07 -4.34 4.97
CA VAL A 129 2.03 -5.64 4.29
C VAL A 129 0.69 -6.29 4.56
N PRO A 130 -0.40 -5.83 3.90
CA PRO A 130 -1.71 -6.42 4.08
C PRO A 130 -1.68 -7.90 3.70
N LYS A 131 -2.33 -8.73 4.52
CA LYS A 131 -2.54 -10.14 4.22
C LYS A 131 -3.89 -10.32 3.53
N SER A 132 -3.93 -11.05 2.43
CA SER A 132 -5.16 -11.63 1.86
C SER A 132 -6.35 -10.65 1.80
N ALA A 133 -7.56 -11.05 2.21
CA ALA A 133 -8.75 -10.20 2.18
C ALA A 133 -8.78 -9.07 3.23
N SER A 134 -7.65 -8.75 3.89
CA SER A 134 -7.61 -7.67 4.88
C SER A 134 -8.04 -6.32 4.30
N GLU A 135 -7.83 -6.07 3.01
CA GLU A 135 -8.34 -4.87 2.33
C GLU A 135 -9.88 -4.81 2.29
N SER A 136 -10.53 -5.93 1.96
CA SER A 136 -11.99 -6.06 1.96
C SER A 136 -12.58 -5.97 3.39
N TRP A 137 -11.82 -6.38 4.40
CA TRP A 137 -12.17 -6.18 5.81
C TRP A 137 -12.00 -4.74 6.28
N LEU A 138 -10.88 -4.11 5.95
CA LEU A 138 -10.55 -2.73 6.32
C LEU A 138 -11.56 -1.71 5.77
N LEU A 139 -12.15 -2.00 4.60
CA LEU A 139 -13.16 -1.15 3.97
C LEU A 139 -14.60 -1.43 4.41
N SER A 140 -14.85 -2.46 5.24
CA SER A 140 -16.21 -2.85 5.65
C SER A 140 -17.16 -3.01 4.45
N ASP A 141 -16.68 -3.57 3.34
CA ASP A 141 -17.47 -3.70 2.11
C ASP A 141 -18.47 -4.86 2.22
N ASN A 142 -19.68 -4.55 2.69
CA ASN A 142 -20.76 -5.52 2.90
C ASN A 142 -21.04 -6.40 1.67
N GLN A 143 -20.78 -5.93 0.44
CA GLN A 143 -20.95 -6.73 -0.77
C GLN A 143 -19.82 -7.76 -0.94
N ALA A 144 -18.57 -7.37 -0.68
CA ALA A 144 -17.44 -8.30 -0.64
C ALA A 144 -17.64 -9.39 0.45
N TRP A 145 -18.19 -9.00 1.60
CA TRP A 145 -18.55 -9.92 2.71
C TRP A 145 -19.64 -10.93 2.32
N ALA A 146 -20.70 -10.48 1.65
CA ALA A 146 -21.79 -11.37 1.21
C ALA A 146 -21.30 -12.42 0.20
N LYS A 147 -20.40 -12.03 -0.72
CA LYS A 147 -19.83 -12.95 -1.72
C LYS A 147 -18.86 -13.99 -1.15
N LEU A 148 -18.34 -13.74 0.06
CA LEU A 148 -17.58 -14.70 0.86
C LEU A 148 -18.44 -15.76 1.56
N GLY A 149 -19.77 -15.67 1.47
CA GLY A 149 -20.70 -16.61 2.10
C GLY A 149 -20.93 -16.37 3.59
N LEU A 150 -20.51 -15.22 4.11
CA LEU A 150 -20.70 -14.83 5.50
C LEU A 150 -22.06 -14.12 5.64
N LYS A 151 -22.94 -14.70 6.46
CA LYS A 151 -24.35 -14.27 6.60
C LYS A 151 -24.56 -13.20 7.67
N ASP A 152 -23.66 -13.10 8.64
CA ASP A 152 -23.73 -12.08 9.69
C ASP A 152 -22.66 -11.01 9.44
N LEU A 153 -23.09 -9.86 8.90
CA LEU A 153 -22.23 -8.70 8.64
C LEU A 153 -21.70 -8.03 9.91
N LYS A 154 -22.22 -8.40 11.09
CA LYS A 154 -21.72 -7.92 12.39
C LYS A 154 -20.68 -8.86 13.00
N ALA A 155 -20.62 -10.11 12.54
CA ALA A 155 -19.60 -11.06 12.95
C ALA A 155 -18.36 -10.87 12.10
N LEU A 156 -17.48 -9.96 12.52
CA LEU A 156 -16.13 -9.89 11.96
C LEU A 156 -15.44 -11.24 12.20
N PRO A 157 -14.76 -11.82 11.20
CA PRO A 157 -14.03 -13.05 11.40
C PRO A 157 -12.90 -12.81 12.39
N THR A 158 -12.57 -13.84 13.15
CA THR A 158 -11.51 -13.77 14.17
C THR A 158 -10.13 -13.53 13.55
N GLU A 159 -9.92 -14.04 12.32
CA GLU A 159 -8.65 -13.94 11.58
C GLU A 159 -8.89 -13.54 10.11
N PRO A 160 -9.30 -12.29 9.82
CA PRO A 160 -9.58 -11.82 8.46
C PRO A 160 -8.38 -11.97 7.51
N GLU A 161 -7.17 -11.93 8.06
CA GLU A 161 -5.91 -12.15 7.36
C GLU A 161 -5.72 -13.58 6.82
N MET A 162 -6.50 -14.54 7.34
CA MET A 162 -6.46 -15.95 6.93
C MET A 162 -7.50 -16.27 5.86
N ILE A 163 -8.34 -15.29 5.46
CA ILE A 163 -9.39 -15.44 4.47
C ILE A 163 -8.85 -15.16 3.07
N TRP A 164 -9.00 -16.13 2.17
CA TRP A 164 -8.56 -16.07 0.77
C TRP A 164 -9.75 -16.27 -0.16
N GLY A 165 -9.89 -15.41 -1.15
CA GLY A 165 -10.83 -15.63 -2.23
C GLY A 165 -10.40 -16.80 -3.10
N LYS A 166 -11.36 -17.56 -3.61
CA LYS A 166 -11.07 -18.50 -4.71
C LYS A 166 -10.63 -17.67 -5.91
N ARG A 167 -9.38 -17.83 -6.38
CA ARG A 167 -9.00 -17.43 -7.75
C ARG A 167 -9.92 -18.22 -8.70
N ARG A 168 -11.04 -17.65 -9.13
CA ARG A 168 -11.83 -18.25 -10.19
C ARG A 168 -10.97 -18.17 -11.45
N ASN A 169 -10.63 -19.34 -12.01
CA ASN A 169 -10.04 -19.46 -13.34
C ASN A 169 -10.91 -18.66 -14.33
N GLN A 170 -10.45 -17.48 -14.75
CA GLN A 170 -10.99 -16.80 -15.92
C GLN A 170 -9.92 -16.84 -17.01
N ARG A 171 -9.98 -17.89 -17.84
CA ARG A 171 -9.76 -17.67 -19.27
C ARG A 171 -10.85 -16.67 -19.69
N ILE A 172 -10.45 -15.63 -20.43
CA ILE A 172 -11.23 -14.58 -21.10
C ILE A 172 -11.16 -13.19 -20.42
N ILE A 173 -10.24 -12.38 -20.98
CA ILE A 173 -10.27 -10.93 -21.25
C ILE A 173 -10.42 -9.97 -20.05
N GLY A 174 -9.31 -9.29 -19.72
CA GLY A 174 -9.31 -7.95 -19.13
C GLY A 174 -9.40 -7.87 -17.61
N ASP A 175 -8.31 -7.36 -17.02
CA ASP A 175 -8.22 -6.66 -15.73
C ASP A 175 -8.61 -7.37 -14.40
N ARG A 176 -7.53 -7.64 -13.64
CA ARG A 176 -7.34 -7.67 -12.17
C ARG A 176 -7.62 -8.99 -11.43
N PRO A 177 -6.65 -9.49 -10.63
CA PRO A 177 -6.92 -10.41 -9.55
C PRO A 177 -7.57 -9.66 -8.37
N HIS A 178 -8.20 -10.38 -7.46
CA HIS A 178 -8.93 -9.87 -6.28
C HIS A 178 -10.37 -9.41 -6.56
N LEU A 179 -11.13 -10.22 -7.32
CA LEU A 179 -12.59 -10.22 -7.20
C LEU A 179 -12.99 -11.04 -5.95
N PHE A 180 -13.53 -10.33 -4.96
CA PHE A 180 -14.72 -10.79 -4.24
C PHE A 180 -15.94 -10.22 -4.97
#